data_AF-A0A2V9Z9H4-F1
#
_entry.id   AF-A0A2V9Z9H4-F1
#
_cell.length_a   1.000
_cell.length_b   1.000
_cell.length_c   1.000
_cell.angle_alpha   90.00
_cell.angle_beta   90.00
_cell.angle_gamma   90.00
#
_symmetry.space_group_name_H-M   'P 1'
#
loop_
_entity.id
_entity.type
_entity.pdbx_description
1 polymer ?
#
loop_
_entity_poly.entity_id
_entity_poly.type
_entity_poly.pdbx_seq_one_letter_code
_entity_poly.pdbx_strand_id
1 'polypeptide(L)'
;TGTNEVSSTHLLGAGPVRSVISADNSLLYVSSFASNSVAIYDIDRGKLVQTIQVGDHPDALAFTPSGHYLLVADSGSGDVAVIRHDAQVNANLLFTMIPVGLEPRQIAIKNFMLRKPTLEMP
;
A
#
# COMPACT_ATOMS: atom_id res chain seq x y z
N THR A 1 24.58 -16.55 3.95
CA THR A 1 24.25 -16.45 5.40
C THR A 1 24.41 -14.99 5.80
N GLY A 2 23.37 -14.18 5.58
CA GLY A 2 23.41 -12.75 5.87
C GLY A 2 23.00 -12.53 7.31
N THR A 3 23.83 -11.82 8.07
CA THR A 3 23.57 -11.38 9.43
C THR A 3 22.23 -10.62 9.51
N ASN A 4 21.47 -10.79 10.60
CA ASN A 4 20.28 -9.98 10.91
C ASN A 4 20.69 -8.55 11.31
N GLU A 5 21.53 -7.91 10.49
CA GLU A 5 22.11 -6.61 10.73
C GLU A 5 21.36 -5.54 9.96
N VAL A 6 21.13 -4.40 10.63
CA VAL A 6 20.50 -3.23 10.04
C VAL A 6 21.55 -2.48 9.22
N SER A 7 21.42 -2.50 7.90
CA SER A 7 22.37 -1.82 7.01
C SER A 7 22.24 -0.30 7.02
N SER A 8 21.03 0.23 7.26
CA SER A 8 20.76 1.67 7.30
C SER A 8 19.47 1.98 8.04
N THR A 9 19.30 3.22 8.48
CA THR A 9 18.07 3.73 9.11
C THR A 9 17.74 5.08 8.52
N HIS A 10 16.47 5.26 8.16
CA HIS A 10 15.95 6.50 7.59
C HIS A 10 14.75 6.96 8.42
N LEU A 11 14.70 8.25 8.74
CA LEU A 11 13.55 8.83 9.40
C LEU A 11 12.39 8.92 8.41
N LEU A 12 11.30 8.23 8.73
CA LEU A 12 10.04 8.37 8.01
C LEU A 12 9.31 9.63 8.50
N GLY A 13 8.37 10.14 7.70
CA GLY A 13 7.59 11.33 8.02
C GLY A 13 6.72 11.20 9.29
N ALA A 14 5.78 12.12 9.46
CA ALA A 14 5.00 12.22 10.70
C ALA A 14 4.06 11.01 10.92
N GLY A 15 4.22 10.30 12.04
CA GLY A 15 3.26 9.30 12.53
C GLY A 15 2.99 8.12 11.58
N PRO A 16 4.01 7.32 11.21
CA PRO A 16 3.80 6.10 10.43
C PRO A 16 3.03 5.06 11.25
N VAL A 17 2.00 4.43 10.68
CA VAL A 17 1.17 3.43 11.38
C VAL A 17 1.23 2.04 10.77
N ARG A 18 1.13 1.94 9.44
CA ARG A 18 1.28 0.69 8.69
C ARG A 18 2.11 0.92 7.45
N SER A 19 2.68 -0.16 6.95
CA SER A 19 3.38 -0.15 5.67
C SER A 19 3.18 -1.44 4.88
N VAL A 20 3.28 -1.31 3.56
CA VAL A 20 3.28 -2.42 2.60
C VAL A 20 4.33 -2.16 1.52
N ILE A 21 4.81 -3.22 0.88
CA ILE A 21 5.87 -3.16 -0.13
C ILE A 21 5.26 -3.53 -1.50
N SER A 22 5.74 -2.89 -2.57
CA SER A 22 5.40 -3.27 -3.95
C SER A 22 5.88 -4.68 -4.29
N ALA A 23 5.28 -5.31 -5.31
CA ALA A 23 5.58 -6.70 -5.67
C ALA A 23 7.04 -6.92 -6.16
N ASP A 24 7.68 -5.87 -6.65
CA ASP A 24 9.08 -5.86 -7.12
C ASP A 24 10.08 -5.48 -6.02
N ASN A 25 9.61 -5.28 -4.78
CA ASN A 25 10.40 -4.88 -3.61
C ASN A 25 11.11 -3.52 -3.73
N SER A 26 10.73 -2.65 -4.67
CA SER A 26 11.40 -1.37 -4.90
C SER A 26 10.80 -0.21 -4.10
N LEU A 27 9.49 -0.26 -3.79
CA LEU A 27 8.76 0.82 -3.14
C LEU A 27 8.12 0.38 -1.82
N LEU A 28 8.25 1.24 -0.81
CA LEU A 28 7.59 1.12 0.50
C LEU A 28 6.49 2.18 0.59
N TYR A 29 5.25 1.74 0.82
CA TYR A 29 4.09 2.58 1.03
C TYR A 29 3.80 2.64 2.52
N VAL A 30 3.65 3.83 3.08
CA VAL A 30 3.51 4.05 4.52
C VAL A 30 2.29 4.94 4.77
N SER A 31 1.35 4.47 5.58
CA SER A 31 0.24 5.31 6.04
C SER A 31 0.76 6.27 7.09
N SER A 32 0.56 7.56 6.86
CA SER A 32 0.99 8.63 7.74
C SER A 32 -0.25 9.25 8.38
N PHE A 33 -0.58 8.73 9.56
CA PHE A 33 -1.81 9.03 10.28
C PHE A 33 -1.94 10.52 10.62
N ALA A 34 -0.83 11.15 11.02
CA ALA A 34 -0.82 12.56 11.41
C ALA A 34 -0.86 13.53 10.21
N SER A 35 -0.61 13.06 8.98
CA SER A 35 -0.56 13.90 7.79
C SER A 35 -1.65 13.61 6.77
N ASN A 36 -2.60 12.73 7.10
CA ASN A 36 -3.71 12.32 6.22
C ASN A 36 -3.22 11.91 4.82
N SER A 37 -2.12 11.16 4.78
CA SER A 37 -1.45 10.81 3.52
C SER A 37 -0.83 9.43 3.53
N VAL A 38 -0.55 8.93 2.32
CA VAL A 38 0.34 7.80 2.07
C VAL A 38 1.65 8.32 1.51
N ALA A 39 2.74 8.04 2.22
CA ALA A 39 4.09 8.35 1.79
C ALA A 39 4.72 7.14 1.09
N ILE A 40 5.32 7.37 -0.07
CA ILE A 40 5.92 6.33 -0.91
C ILE A 40 7.42 6.56 -0.93
N TYR A 41 8.18 5.57 -0.49
CA TYR A 41 9.64 5.61 -0.40
C TYR A 41 10.28 4.62 -1.35
N ASP A 42 11.37 5.02 -1.99
CA ASP A 42 12.31 4.15 -2.68
C ASP A 42 13.14 3.42 -1.63
N ILE A 43 13.07 2.09 -1.62
CA ILE A 43 13.70 1.26 -0.58
C ILE A 43 15.22 1.28 -0.72
N ASP A 44 15.73 1.17 -1.94
CA ASP A 44 17.18 1.11 -2.20
C ASP A 44 17.88 2.41 -1.84
N ARG A 45 17.22 3.55 -2.10
CA ARG A 45 17.76 4.88 -1.86
C ARG A 45 17.38 5.45 -0.50
N GLY A 46 16.38 4.86 0.17
CA GLY A 46 15.82 5.39 1.42
C GLY A 46 15.20 6.78 1.26
N LYS A 47 14.62 7.09 0.10
CA LYS A 47 14.14 8.45 -0.24
C LYS A 47 12.64 8.49 -0.47
N LEU A 48 12.00 9.56 0.00
CA LEU A 48 10.61 9.85 -0.33
C LEU A 48 10.50 10.14 -1.84
N VAL A 49 9.67 9.36 -2.52
CA VAL A 49 9.36 9.49 -3.96
C VAL A 49 8.13 10.37 -4.15
N GLN A 50 7.08 10.12 -3.37
CA GLN A 50 5.80 10.77 -3.52
C GLN A 50 5.01 10.73 -2.22
N THR A 51 4.19 11.76 -2.00
CA THR A 51 3.16 11.78 -0.96
C THR A 51 1.80 11.93 -1.63
N ILE A 52 0.85 11.08 -1.28
CA ILE A 52 -0.51 11.09 -1.79
C ILE A 52 -1.46 11.43 -0.66
N GLN A 53 -2.19 12.53 -0.78
CA GLN A 53 -3.26 12.87 0.16
C GLN A 53 -4.42 11.88 0.01
N VAL A 54 -4.95 11.40 1.13
CA VAL A 54 -6.08 10.45 1.21
C VAL A 54 -7.13 11.00 2.18
N GLY A 55 -7.99 10.15 2.74
CA GLY A 55 -8.90 10.53 3.81
C GLY A 55 -8.19 10.80 5.15
N ASP A 56 -9.00 11.00 6.19
CA ASP A 56 -8.49 11.36 7.51
C ASP A 56 -8.05 10.11 8.28
N HIS A 57 -6.90 10.21 8.95
CA HIS A 57 -6.35 9.13 9.79
C HIS A 57 -6.23 7.77 9.05
N PRO A 58 -5.39 7.70 7.99
CA PRO A 58 -5.12 6.46 7.27
C PRO A 58 -4.49 5.42 8.20
N ASP A 59 -5.15 4.27 8.36
CA ASP A 59 -4.79 3.24 9.33
C ASP A 59 -4.19 2.01 8.60
N ALA A 60 -4.99 1.33 7.77
CA ALA A 60 -4.57 0.10 7.07
C ALA A 60 -4.25 0.33 5.59
N LEU A 61 -3.31 -0.47 5.08
CA LEU A 61 -2.91 -0.52 3.68
C LEU A 61 -2.95 -1.95 3.15
N ALA A 62 -3.45 -2.16 1.94
CA ALA A 62 -3.37 -3.46 1.28
C ALA A 62 -3.36 -3.36 -0.25
N PHE A 63 -2.41 -4.03 -0.89
CA PHE A 63 -2.41 -4.20 -2.33
C PHE A 63 -3.42 -5.28 -2.76
N THR A 64 -4.11 -5.00 -3.86
CA THR A 64 -4.85 -6.03 -4.62
C THR A 64 -3.88 -7.08 -5.20
N PRO A 65 -4.31 -8.33 -5.48
CA PRO A 65 -3.39 -9.37 -5.94
C PRO A 65 -2.70 -9.06 -7.27
N SER A 66 -3.33 -8.23 -8.11
CA SER A 66 -2.73 -7.75 -9.36
C SER A 66 -1.70 -6.64 -9.16
N GLY A 67 -1.61 -6.04 -7.97
CA GLY A 67 -0.73 -4.91 -7.67
C GLY A 67 -1.21 -3.57 -8.23
N HIS A 68 -2.28 -3.53 -9.04
CA HIS A 68 -2.74 -2.30 -9.69
C HIS A 68 -3.44 -1.30 -8.77
N TYR A 69 -3.92 -1.78 -7.62
CA TYR A 69 -4.58 -0.93 -6.64
C TYR A 69 -4.03 -1.19 -5.25
N LEU A 70 -3.72 -0.10 -4.56
CA LEU A 70 -3.49 -0.03 -3.13
C LEU A 70 -4.76 0.53 -2.48
N LEU A 71 -5.34 -0.23 -1.56
CA LEU A 71 -6.46 0.20 -0.74
C LEU A 71 -5.93 0.77 0.58
N VAL A 72 -6.50 1.90 1.01
CA VAL A 72 -6.17 2.59 2.25
C VAL A 72 -7.44 2.73 3.06
N ALA A 73 -7.47 2.26 4.29
CA ALA A 73 -8.61 2.46 5.18
C ALA A 73 -8.42 3.73 6.00
N ASP A 74 -9.27 4.72 5.75
CA ASP A 74 -9.19 6.04 6.36
C ASP A 74 -10.17 6.09 7.54
N SER A 75 -9.64 5.77 8.72
CA SER A 75 -10.44 5.53 9.92
C SER A 75 -11.18 6.78 10.42
N GLY A 76 -10.60 7.96 10.19
CA GLY A 76 -11.16 9.25 10.61
C GLY A 76 -12.30 9.72 9.71
N SER A 77 -12.18 9.51 8.39
CA SER A 77 -13.20 9.95 7.43
C SER A 77 -14.24 8.89 7.09
N GLY A 78 -13.99 7.62 7.43
CA GLY A 78 -14.96 6.54 7.25
C GLY A 78 -15.05 6.00 5.82
N ASP A 79 -13.96 6.13 5.08
CA ASP A 79 -13.87 5.72 3.68
C ASP A 79 -12.61 4.86 3.41
N VAL A 80 -12.56 4.32 2.20
CA VAL A 80 -11.40 3.60 1.67
C VAL A 80 -10.90 4.34 0.43
N ALA A 81 -9.74 4.98 0.53
CA ALA A 81 -9.04 5.50 -0.63
C ALA A 81 -8.46 4.37 -1.49
N VAL A 82 -8.64 4.49 -2.80
CA VAL A 82 -8.12 3.58 -3.81
C VAL A 82 -7.03 4.32 -4.58
N ILE A 83 -5.78 3.91 -4.41
CA ILE A 83 -4.64 4.44 -5.14
C ILE A 83 -4.33 3.48 -6.28
N ARG A 84 -4.33 3.98 -7.52
CA ARG A 84 -3.85 3.23 -8.68
C ARG A 84 -2.32 3.22 -8.67
N HIS A 85 -1.74 2.05 -8.87
CA HIS A 85 -0.30 1.84 -9.03
C HIS A 85 0.00 1.28 -10.42
N ASP A 86 0.85 1.99 -11.15
CA ASP A 86 1.42 1.53 -12.42
C ASP A 86 2.89 1.16 -12.21
N ALA A 87 3.15 -0.14 -12.13
CA ALA A 87 4.49 -0.69 -11.92
C ALA A 87 5.44 -0.47 -13.10
N GLN A 88 4.93 -0.23 -14.32
CA GLN A 88 5.80 -0.05 -15.49
C GLN A 88 6.50 1.31 -15.47
N VAL A 89 5.81 2.32 -14.94
CA VAL A 89 6.30 3.70 -14.88
C VAL A 89 6.46 4.23 -13.46
N ASN A 90 6.27 3.38 -12.45
CA ASN A 90 6.28 3.72 -11.02
C ASN A 90 5.40 4.93 -10.67
N ALA A 91 4.23 5.01 -11.32
CA ALA A 91 3.27 6.10 -11.09
C ALA A 91 2.21 5.67 -10.07
N ASN A 92 1.85 6.59 -9.18
CA ASN A 92 0.82 6.38 -8.18
C ASN A 92 -0.15 7.57 -8.16
N LEU A 93 -1.45 7.28 -8.16
CA LEU A 93 -2.49 8.31 -8.22
C LEU A 93 -3.70 7.89 -7.39
N LEU A 94 -4.21 8.80 -6.55
CA LEU A 94 -5.52 8.63 -5.92
C LEU A 94 -6.59 8.54 -7.02
N PHE A 95 -7.23 7.38 -7.13
CA PHE A 95 -8.23 7.09 -8.15
C PHE A 95 -9.64 7.43 -7.68
N THR A 96 -9.99 7.02 -6.46
CA THR A 96 -11.31 7.27 -5.87
C THR A 96 -11.28 7.05 -4.35
N MET A 97 -12.33 7.48 -3.66
CA MET A 97 -12.59 7.18 -2.25
C MET A 97 -13.98 6.57 -2.13
N ILE A 98 -14.10 5.48 -1.39
CA ILE A 98 -15.33 4.71 -1.27
C ILE A 98 -15.80 4.79 0.19
N PRO A 99 -16.95 5.42 0.50
CA PRO A 99 -17.50 5.41 1.84
C PRO A 99 -17.81 3.97 2.29
N VAL A 100 -17.34 3.59 3.47
CA VAL A 100 -17.55 2.24 4.04
C VAL A 100 -18.19 2.23 5.42
N GLY A 101 -18.28 3.40 6.06
CA GLY A 101 -18.91 3.55 7.38
C GLY A 101 -17.91 4.00 8.44
N LEU A 102 -18.27 3.83 9.71
CA LEU A 102 -17.49 4.36 10.82
C LEU A 102 -16.21 3.53 11.05
N GLU A 103 -15.08 4.22 11.19
CA GLU A 103 -13.79 3.69 11.64
C GLU A 103 -13.33 2.39 10.95
N PRO A 104 -13.16 2.37 9.61
CA PRO A 104 -12.53 1.24 8.96
C PRO A 104 -11.06 1.11 9.40
N ARG A 105 -10.70 -0.02 10.02
CA ARG A 105 -9.35 -0.23 10.60
C ARG A 105 -8.52 -1.30 9.92
N GLN A 106 -9.13 -2.15 9.11
CA GLN A 106 -8.46 -3.29 8.51
C GLN A 106 -9.03 -3.59 7.14
N ILE A 107 -8.14 -4.00 6.23
CA ILE A 107 -8.49 -4.47 4.89
C ILE A 107 -8.04 -5.92 4.77
N ALA A 108 -8.93 -6.78 4.27
CA ALA A 108 -8.61 -8.15 3.89
C ALA A 108 -8.75 -8.29 2.38
N ILE A 109 -7.71 -8.81 1.73
CA ILE A 109 -7.69 -9.02 0.29
C ILE A 109 -7.77 -10.52 0.01
N LYS A 110 -8.75 -10.91 -0.80
CA LYS A 110 -8.90 -12.29 -1.27
C LYS A 110 -7.73 -12.66 -2.19
N ASN A 111 -6.97 -13.69 -1.79
CA ASN A 111 -5.81 -14.16 -2.55
C ASN A 111 -5.94 -15.65 -2.89
N PHE A 112 -6.73 -15.99 -3.93
CA PHE A 112 -6.74 -17.35 -4.48
C PHE A 112 -6.51 -17.33 -5.99
N MET A 113 -5.51 -18.08 -6.45
CA MET A 113 -5.27 -18.35 -7.87
C MET A 113 -6.18 -19.49 -8.31
N LEU A 114 -7.22 -19.21 -9.10
CA LEU A 114 -7.96 -20.27 -9.78
C LEU A 114 -7.06 -20.86 -10.86
N ARG A 115 -6.44 -22.00 -10.59
CA ARG A 115 -5.81 -22.80 -11.64
C ARG A 115 -6.93 -23.29 -12.56
N LYS A 116 -6.90 -22.92 -13.85
CA LYS A 116 -7.74 -23.59 -14.85
C LYS A 116 -7.38 -25.09 -14.80
N PRO A 117 -8.36 -26.02 -14.75
CA PRO A 117 -8.08 -27.43 -14.93
C PRO A 117 -7.45 -27.58 -16.32
N THR A 118 -6.22 -28.09 -16.37
CA THR A 118 -5.66 -28.57 -17.63
C THR A 118 -6.49 -29.79 -18.02
N LEU A 119 -7.28 -29.68 -19.09
CA LEU A 119 -7.94 -30.83 -19.68
C LEU A 119 -6.84 -31.67 -20.34
N GLU A 120 -6.30 -32.65 -19.61
CA GLU A 120 -5.61 -33.76 -20.24
C GLU A 120 -6.67 -34.57 -21.01
N MET A 121 -6.66 -34.47 -22.33
CA MET A 121 -7.46 -35.35 -23.18
C MET A 121 -6.73 -36.70 -23.30
N PRO A 122 -7.45 -37.83 -23.27
CA PRO A 122 -6.89 -39.18 -23.34
C PRO A 122 -6.23 -39.50 -24.68
#